data_AF-A0A9D4PNY8-F1
#
_entry.id   AF-A0A9D4PNY8-F1
#
_cell.length_a   1.000
_cell.length_b   1.000
_cell.length_c   1.000
_cell.angle_alpha   90.00
_cell.angle_beta   90.00
_cell.angle_gamma   90.00
#
_symmetry.space_group_name_H-M   'P 1'
#
loop_
_entity.id
_entity.type
_entity.pdbx_description
1 polymer ?
#
loop_
_entity_poly.entity_id
_entity_poly.type
_entity_poly.pdbx_seq_one_letter_code
_entity_poly.pdbx_strand_id
1 'polypeptide(L)'
;MYGINARAVCASCKLTDEWRLRLVCACGAAVGSQLSQGRPEEAALCAKVLGQLVTAADVGAAPALLALVPPLLESLQALEDGDPLLGPLSASLLGVVRALGESHYAQLWGGEGGREGVACALSVLRRLLLGPTFPADWAVMRALANHVALGALQELAQLLASRFLRPLDVPLWLQYLRLASDFLAQPSLQLEHLSPTQRARLTERYGDMRLLAGFQVLALWGRLWEEEGGRCELVSSLVGPLVRMTLVREAELRRAMLPLFYDLMDKDLPKVESELMEQLDELVTAGSGDEQYQQLFTSIRMILLSALSLRKARRALRCILSLHYSIINTLCRSVMEGAENRDKRMSCTVNLLRFYREEVGRQEMFVRYVHKLCELHVPAEHFAEAAIALRLHADLLPWEEGEQGRLKEQLYLNMLHYFDRGKASFSA
;
A
#
# COMPACT_ATOMS: atom_id res chain seq x y z
N MET A 1 -38.48 8.44 -21.16
CA MET A 1 -38.20 7.30 -22.07
C MET A 1 -38.51 6.01 -21.33
N TYR A 2 -39.23 5.09 -21.98
CA TYR A 2 -39.77 3.86 -21.38
C TYR A 2 -38.68 3.02 -20.69
N GLY A 3 -38.90 2.68 -19.41
CA GLY A 3 -38.01 1.81 -18.64
C GLY A 3 -38.04 0.40 -19.20
N ILE A 4 -37.02 0.05 -19.99
CA ILE A 4 -36.84 -1.31 -20.51
C ILE A 4 -36.36 -2.18 -19.35
N ASN A 5 -37.24 -3.07 -18.86
CA ASN A 5 -36.88 -4.10 -17.90
C ASN A 5 -36.21 -5.26 -18.65
N ALA A 6 -34.88 -5.25 -18.73
CA ALA A 6 -34.09 -6.24 -19.48
C ALA A 6 -34.38 -7.69 -19.04
N ARG A 7 -34.73 -7.90 -17.75
CA ARG A 7 -35.17 -9.21 -17.23
C ARG A 7 -36.49 -9.69 -17.81
N ALA A 8 -37.45 -8.78 -18.05
CA ALA A 8 -38.75 -9.15 -18.62
C ALA A 8 -38.61 -9.54 -20.10
N VAL A 9 -37.71 -8.87 -20.84
CA VAL A 9 -37.41 -9.20 -22.24
C VAL A 9 -36.71 -10.56 -22.36
N CYS A 10 -35.79 -10.88 -21.44
CA CYS A 10 -35.08 -12.17 -21.44
C CYS A 10 -35.91 -13.36 -20.98
N ALA A 11 -36.91 -13.18 -20.10
CA ALA A 11 -37.67 -14.30 -19.52
C ALA A 11 -38.79 -14.84 -20.43
N SER A 12 -39.34 -14.03 -21.34
CA SER A 12 -40.46 -14.43 -22.20
C SER A 12 -40.07 -15.03 -23.54
N CYS A 13 -38.80 -14.91 -23.94
CA CYS A 13 -38.32 -15.40 -25.23
C CYS A 13 -37.15 -16.36 -25.02
N LYS A 14 -37.22 -17.55 -25.63
CA LYS A 14 -36.07 -18.41 -25.90
C LYS A 14 -35.13 -17.68 -26.88
N LEU A 15 -34.48 -16.63 -26.41
CA LEU A 15 -33.58 -15.77 -27.19
C LEU A 15 -32.27 -16.50 -27.43
N THR A 16 -31.89 -16.61 -28.70
CA THR A 16 -30.58 -17.08 -29.15
C THR A 16 -29.47 -16.16 -28.63
N ASP A 17 -28.27 -16.71 -28.40
CA ASP A 17 -27.10 -15.97 -27.87
C ASP A 17 -26.76 -14.71 -28.68
N GLU A 18 -27.03 -14.73 -29.98
CA GLU A 18 -26.78 -13.61 -30.90
C GLU A 18 -27.63 -12.35 -30.60
N TRP A 19 -28.89 -12.50 -30.21
CA TRP A 19 -29.74 -11.35 -29.85
C TRP A 19 -29.37 -10.77 -28.49
N ARG A 20 -28.94 -11.61 -27.53
CA ARG A 20 -28.42 -11.16 -26.24
C ARG A 20 -27.18 -10.30 -26.44
N LEU A 21 -26.26 -10.74 -27.28
CA LEU A 21 -25.07 -9.98 -27.69
C LEU A 21 -25.43 -8.62 -28.28
N ARG A 22 -26.35 -8.57 -29.25
CA ARG A 22 -26.78 -7.30 -29.86
C ARG A 22 -27.44 -6.35 -28.86
N LEU A 23 -28.25 -6.89 -27.95
CA LEU A 23 -28.88 -6.11 -26.89
C LEU A 23 -27.83 -5.53 -25.94
N VAL A 24 -26.87 -6.33 -25.49
CA VAL A 24 -25.77 -5.89 -24.63
C VAL A 24 -24.93 -4.83 -25.33
N CYS A 25 -24.61 -4.98 -26.62
CA CYS A 25 -23.90 -3.96 -27.40
C CYS A 25 -24.68 -2.65 -27.47
N ALA A 26 -25.95 -2.70 -27.89
CA ALA A 26 -26.76 -1.50 -28.13
C ALA A 26 -27.06 -0.75 -26.82
N CYS A 27 -27.45 -1.46 -25.77
CA CYS A 27 -27.70 -0.87 -24.47
C CYS A 27 -26.40 -0.41 -23.81
N GLY A 28 -25.30 -1.16 -23.96
CA GLY A 28 -23.99 -0.79 -23.45
C GLY A 28 -23.50 0.52 -24.05
N ALA A 29 -23.51 0.66 -25.37
CA ALA A 29 -23.10 1.91 -26.04
C ALA A 29 -23.98 3.10 -25.62
N ALA A 30 -25.29 2.92 -25.54
CA ALA A 30 -26.21 3.97 -25.10
C ALA A 30 -25.94 4.40 -23.65
N VAL A 31 -25.76 3.44 -22.73
CA VAL A 31 -25.50 3.76 -21.33
C VAL A 31 -24.10 4.38 -21.14
N GLY A 32 -23.08 3.90 -21.85
CA GLY A 32 -21.75 4.49 -21.84
C GLY A 32 -21.78 5.95 -22.28
N SER A 33 -22.53 6.27 -23.34
CA SER A 33 -22.72 7.66 -23.79
C SER A 33 -23.49 8.52 -22.79
N GLN A 34 -24.41 7.96 -22.00
CA GLN A 34 -25.13 8.73 -20.98
C GLN A 34 -24.27 8.99 -19.74
N LEU A 35 -23.44 8.02 -19.35
CA LEU A 35 -22.48 8.18 -18.27
C LEU A 35 -21.47 9.28 -18.58
N SER A 36 -20.92 9.32 -19.81
CA SER A 36 -19.97 10.37 -20.20
C SER A 36 -20.58 11.77 -20.29
N GLN A 37 -21.91 11.88 -20.46
CA GLN A 37 -22.63 13.16 -20.43
C GLN A 37 -22.85 13.70 -19.00
N GLY A 38 -22.57 12.91 -17.96
CA GLY A 38 -22.51 13.39 -16.57
C GLY A 38 -23.84 13.85 -15.96
N ARG A 39 -24.99 13.32 -16.42
CA ARG A 39 -26.30 13.71 -15.88
C ARG A 39 -26.63 12.93 -14.58
N PRO A 40 -26.67 13.59 -13.41
CA PRO A 40 -26.82 12.89 -12.12
C PRO A 40 -28.16 12.18 -11.97
N GLU A 41 -29.24 12.73 -12.53
CA GLU A 41 -30.59 12.13 -12.47
C GLU A 41 -30.69 10.81 -13.24
N GLU A 42 -29.90 10.65 -14.30
CA GLU A 42 -29.90 9.46 -15.15
C GLU A 42 -28.88 8.41 -14.68
N ALA A 43 -27.88 8.82 -13.88
CA ALA A 43 -26.79 7.95 -13.45
C ALA A 43 -27.26 6.76 -12.58
N ALA A 44 -28.27 6.97 -11.73
CA ALA A 44 -28.90 5.89 -10.95
C ALA A 44 -29.61 4.85 -11.83
N LEU A 45 -30.29 5.31 -12.88
CA LEU A 45 -30.92 4.44 -13.87
C LEU A 45 -29.87 3.69 -14.69
N CYS A 46 -28.80 4.38 -15.11
CA CYS A 46 -27.67 3.79 -15.81
C CYS A 46 -27.03 2.67 -15.00
N ALA A 47 -26.73 2.91 -13.71
CA ALA A 47 -26.17 1.90 -12.82
C ALA A 47 -27.07 0.67 -12.68
N LYS A 48 -28.39 0.86 -12.59
CA LYS A 48 -29.37 -0.24 -12.51
C LYS A 48 -29.42 -1.05 -13.81
N VAL A 49 -29.44 -0.38 -14.95
CA VAL A 49 -29.44 -1.02 -16.28
C VAL A 49 -28.14 -1.78 -16.50
N LEU A 50 -26.99 -1.19 -16.15
CA LEU A 50 -25.69 -1.84 -16.23
C LEU A 50 -25.61 -3.11 -15.39
N GLY A 51 -26.07 -3.07 -14.14
CA GLY A 51 -26.13 -4.27 -13.30
C GLY A 51 -26.93 -5.40 -13.96
N GLN A 52 -28.04 -5.09 -14.63
CA GLN A 52 -28.83 -6.07 -15.38
C GLN A 52 -28.14 -6.57 -16.64
N LEU A 53 -27.49 -5.68 -17.41
CA LEU A 53 -26.75 -6.04 -18.62
C LEU A 53 -25.58 -6.96 -18.30
N VAL A 54 -24.80 -6.61 -17.29
CA VAL A 54 -23.62 -7.38 -16.84
C VAL A 54 -24.03 -8.75 -16.29
N THR A 55 -25.17 -8.85 -15.59
CA THR A 55 -25.68 -10.17 -15.16
C THR A 55 -26.27 -11.01 -16.28
N ALA A 56 -26.73 -10.39 -17.37
CA ALA A 56 -27.25 -11.09 -18.54
C ALA A 56 -26.16 -11.45 -19.57
N ALA A 57 -24.97 -10.86 -19.44
CA ALA A 57 -23.85 -11.09 -20.34
C ALA A 57 -23.13 -12.41 -19.99
N ASP A 58 -23.16 -13.37 -20.91
CA ASP A 58 -22.32 -14.58 -20.85
C ASP A 58 -20.87 -14.26 -21.27
N VAL A 59 -19.93 -15.19 -21.09
CA VAL A 59 -18.49 -15.01 -21.41
C VAL A 59 -18.26 -14.54 -22.87
N GLY A 60 -19.14 -14.94 -23.81
CA GLY A 60 -19.06 -14.51 -25.21
C GLY A 60 -19.39 -13.03 -25.45
N ALA A 61 -19.97 -12.33 -24.48
CA ALA A 61 -20.36 -10.92 -24.58
C ALA A 61 -19.26 -9.92 -24.16
N ALA A 62 -18.05 -10.38 -23.85
CA ALA A 62 -16.91 -9.52 -23.50
C ALA A 62 -16.64 -8.38 -24.50
N PRO A 63 -16.70 -8.58 -25.84
CA PRO A 63 -16.51 -7.49 -26.80
C PRO A 63 -17.58 -6.41 -26.71
N ALA A 64 -18.81 -6.79 -26.38
CA ALA A 64 -19.94 -5.87 -26.20
C ALA A 64 -19.79 -5.00 -24.96
N LEU A 65 -19.18 -5.56 -23.91
CA LEU A 65 -18.93 -4.87 -22.65
C LEU A 65 -17.68 -3.97 -22.71
N LEU A 66 -16.80 -4.15 -23.69
CA LEU A 66 -15.56 -3.41 -23.83
C LEU A 66 -15.78 -1.88 -23.89
N ALA A 67 -16.79 -1.45 -24.66
CA ALA A 67 -17.12 -0.05 -24.84
C ALA A 67 -17.62 0.64 -23.54
N LEU A 68 -18.01 -0.14 -22.53
CA LEU A 68 -18.44 0.39 -21.23
C LEU A 68 -17.27 0.71 -20.31
N VAL A 69 -16.08 0.13 -20.55
CA VAL A 69 -14.95 0.27 -19.63
C VAL A 69 -14.50 1.72 -19.48
N PRO A 70 -14.20 2.49 -20.55
CA PRO A 70 -13.73 3.86 -20.39
C PRO A 70 -14.75 4.78 -19.70
N PRO A 71 -16.04 4.83 -20.11
CA PRO A 71 -17.04 5.66 -19.43
C PRO A 71 -17.26 5.28 -17.95
N LEU A 72 -17.18 3.98 -17.61
CA LEU A 72 -17.28 3.53 -16.23
C LEU A 72 -16.09 3.98 -15.40
N LEU A 73 -14.87 3.86 -15.93
CA LEU A 73 -13.65 4.29 -15.25
C LEU A 73 -13.67 5.81 -15.01
N GLU A 74 -14.02 6.60 -16.03
CA GLU A 74 -14.15 8.06 -15.93
C GLU A 74 -15.20 8.46 -14.89
N SER A 75 -16.38 7.84 -14.94
CA SER A 75 -17.45 8.11 -13.97
C SER A 75 -17.01 7.78 -12.55
N LEU A 76 -16.39 6.61 -12.33
CA LEU A 76 -15.92 6.20 -11.02
C LEU A 76 -14.77 7.06 -10.49
N GLN A 77 -13.96 7.64 -11.38
CA GLN A 77 -12.91 8.59 -11.00
C GLN A 77 -13.49 9.94 -10.58
N ALA A 78 -14.61 10.37 -11.18
CA ALA A 78 -15.26 11.65 -10.90
C ALA A 78 -16.10 11.66 -9.61
N LEU A 79 -16.59 10.51 -9.15
CA LEU A 79 -17.43 10.41 -7.94
C LEU A 79 -16.65 10.69 -6.65
N GLU A 80 -17.28 11.30 -5.66
CA GLU A 80 -16.71 11.47 -4.31
C GLU A 80 -16.93 10.25 -3.42
N ASP A 81 -16.14 10.12 -2.35
CA ASP A 81 -16.34 9.04 -1.39
C ASP A 81 -17.66 9.23 -0.64
N GLY A 82 -18.47 8.17 -0.59
CA GLY A 82 -19.82 8.21 0.01
C GLY A 82 -20.96 8.46 -0.99
N ASP A 83 -20.65 8.70 -2.27
CA ASP A 83 -21.68 8.80 -3.30
C ASP A 83 -22.46 7.47 -3.43
N PRO A 84 -23.81 7.49 -3.47
CA PRO A 84 -24.63 6.28 -3.54
C PRO A 84 -24.41 5.44 -4.82
N LEU A 85 -23.85 6.03 -5.88
CA LEU A 85 -23.55 5.36 -7.14
C LEU A 85 -22.20 4.63 -7.14
N LEU A 86 -21.31 4.94 -6.19
CA LEU A 86 -19.96 4.38 -6.14
C LEU A 86 -20.01 2.84 -6.07
N GLY A 87 -20.82 2.27 -5.18
CA GLY A 87 -20.96 0.82 -5.04
C GLY A 87 -21.56 0.13 -6.28
N PRO A 88 -22.74 0.57 -6.77
CA PRO A 88 -23.38 0.00 -7.96
C PRO A 88 -22.52 0.06 -9.24
N LEU A 89 -21.85 1.18 -9.49
CA LEU A 89 -20.96 1.31 -10.64
C LEU A 89 -19.69 0.49 -10.47
N SER A 90 -19.11 0.42 -9.26
CA SER A 90 -17.96 -0.45 -8.98
C SER A 90 -18.29 -1.93 -9.17
N ALA A 91 -19.47 -2.36 -8.73
CA ALA A 91 -19.94 -3.73 -8.95
C ALA A 91 -20.15 -4.03 -10.44
N SER A 92 -20.67 -3.07 -11.19
CA SER A 92 -20.83 -3.19 -12.65
C SER A 92 -19.48 -3.30 -13.35
N LEU A 93 -18.52 -2.44 -12.98
CA LEU A 93 -17.15 -2.50 -13.48
C LEU A 93 -16.51 -3.85 -13.19
N LEU A 94 -16.63 -4.37 -11.96
CA LEU A 94 -16.10 -5.70 -11.61
C LEU A 94 -16.67 -6.81 -12.48
N GLY A 95 -17.98 -6.78 -12.76
CA GLY A 95 -18.58 -7.77 -13.63
C GLY A 95 -18.13 -7.64 -15.10
N VAL A 96 -17.92 -6.43 -15.60
CA VAL A 96 -17.32 -6.19 -16.93
C VAL A 96 -15.89 -6.70 -16.97
N VAL A 97 -15.03 -6.24 -16.06
CA VAL A 97 -13.60 -6.58 -16.00
C VAL A 97 -13.39 -8.08 -15.87
N ARG A 98 -14.24 -8.77 -15.11
CA ARG A 98 -14.20 -10.24 -14.97
C ARG A 98 -14.42 -10.99 -16.29
N ALA A 99 -15.10 -10.39 -17.26
CA ALA A 99 -15.32 -11.00 -18.58
C ALA A 99 -14.18 -10.69 -19.56
N LEU A 100 -13.28 -9.77 -19.24
CA LEU A 100 -12.17 -9.37 -20.11
C LEU A 100 -10.98 -10.33 -19.98
N GLY A 101 -10.14 -10.35 -21.02
CA GLY A 101 -8.87 -11.09 -21.05
C GLY A 101 -7.86 -10.34 -21.93
N GLU A 102 -6.67 -10.90 -22.10
CA GLU A 102 -5.52 -10.26 -22.78
C GLU A 102 -5.86 -9.48 -24.06
N SER A 103 -6.57 -10.09 -25.01
CA SER A 103 -6.92 -9.46 -26.29
C SER A 103 -7.80 -8.21 -26.11
N HIS A 104 -8.66 -8.19 -25.10
CA HIS A 104 -9.54 -7.07 -24.78
C HIS A 104 -8.74 -5.90 -24.18
N TYR A 105 -7.77 -6.18 -23.32
CA TYR A 105 -6.87 -5.16 -22.76
C TYR A 105 -6.00 -4.53 -23.85
N ALA A 106 -5.49 -5.33 -24.79
CA ALA A 106 -4.77 -4.83 -25.96
C ALA A 106 -5.65 -3.93 -26.84
N GLN A 107 -6.94 -4.24 -27.00
CA GLN A 107 -7.88 -3.40 -27.75
C GLN A 107 -8.19 -2.08 -27.02
N LEU A 108 -8.41 -2.12 -25.71
CA LEU A 108 -8.70 -0.92 -24.92
C LEU A 108 -7.52 0.05 -24.87
N TRP A 109 -6.31 -0.48 -24.64
CA TRP A 109 -5.16 0.34 -24.25
C TRP A 109 -3.98 0.25 -25.24
N GLY A 110 -4.16 -0.44 -26.36
CA GLY A 110 -3.14 -0.56 -27.41
C GLY A 110 -3.07 0.64 -28.37
N GLY A 111 -4.04 1.53 -28.35
CA GLY A 111 -4.09 2.73 -29.20
C GLY A 111 -3.44 3.98 -28.59
N GLU A 112 -3.67 5.12 -29.24
CA GLU A 112 -3.41 6.44 -28.67
C GLU A 112 -4.37 6.68 -27.49
N GLY A 113 -3.88 7.26 -26.38
CA GLY A 113 -4.65 7.41 -25.13
C GLY A 113 -4.61 6.20 -24.19
N GLY A 114 -3.95 5.11 -24.58
CA GLY A 114 -3.83 3.91 -23.74
C GLY A 114 -3.12 4.16 -22.40
N ARG A 115 -2.21 5.13 -22.36
CA ARG A 115 -1.48 5.53 -21.15
C ARG A 115 -2.43 6.08 -20.08
N GLU A 116 -3.25 7.07 -20.45
CA GLU A 116 -4.23 7.71 -19.58
C GLU A 116 -5.26 6.69 -19.09
N GLY A 117 -5.69 5.81 -20.00
CA GLY A 117 -6.58 4.70 -19.71
C GLY A 117 -6.06 3.74 -18.65
N VAL A 118 -4.81 3.29 -18.79
CA VAL A 118 -4.15 2.43 -17.79
C VAL A 118 -3.99 3.17 -16.45
N ALA A 119 -3.58 4.44 -16.47
CA ALA A 119 -3.44 5.24 -15.25
C ALA A 119 -4.79 5.42 -14.51
N CYS A 120 -5.87 5.62 -15.26
CA CYS A 120 -7.23 5.70 -14.74
C CYS A 120 -7.65 4.35 -14.15
N ALA A 121 -7.45 3.25 -14.88
CA ALA A 121 -7.74 1.89 -14.42
C ALA A 121 -7.02 1.57 -13.11
N LEU A 122 -5.73 1.87 -12.99
CA LEU A 122 -4.96 1.68 -11.75
C LEU A 122 -5.52 2.52 -10.58
N SER A 123 -5.92 3.76 -10.83
CA SER A 123 -6.51 4.63 -9.81
C SER A 123 -7.86 4.11 -9.30
N VAL A 124 -8.73 3.68 -10.22
CA VAL A 124 -10.04 3.12 -9.88
C VAL A 124 -9.89 1.79 -9.16
N LEU A 125 -8.99 0.90 -9.61
CA LEU A 125 -8.68 -0.34 -8.91
C LEU A 125 -8.19 -0.08 -7.49
N ARG A 126 -7.29 0.88 -7.29
CA ARG A 126 -6.83 1.29 -5.96
C ARG A 126 -8.00 1.68 -5.05
N ARG A 127 -8.90 2.54 -5.53
CA ARG A 127 -10.07 3.01 -4.76
C ARG A 127 -11.06 1.87 -4.49
N LEU A 128 -11.23 0.96 -5.43
CA LEU A 128 -12.11 -0.19 -5.28
C LEU A 128 -11.62 -1.16 -4.20
N LEU A 129 -10.31 -1.33 -4.07
CA LEU A 129 -9.69 -2.28 -3.13
C LEU A 129 -9.49 -1.69 -1.73
N LEU A 130 -9.03 -0.44 -1.67
CA LEU A 130 -8.58 0.21 -0.43
C LEU A 130 -9.52 1.29 0.07
N GLY A 131 -10.40 1.81 -0.78
CA GLY A 131 -11.35 2.87 -0.45
C GLY A 131 -12.63 2.34 0.20
N PRO A 132 -13.57 3.25 0.55
CA PRO A 132 -14.81 2.91 1.25
C PRO A 132 -15.90 2.30 0.34
N THR A 133 -15.55 1.93 -0.90
CA THR A 133 -16.48 1.40 -1.92
C THR A 133 -17.32 0.22 -1.42
N PHE A 134 -16.68 -0.73 -0.74
CA PHE A 134 -17.36 -1.88 -0.14
C PHE A 134 -17.05 -1.94 1.36
N PRO A 135 -18.08 -1.98 2.23
CA PRO A 135 -17.91 -2.11 3.67
C PRO A 135 -17.03 -3.29 4.07
N ALA A 136 -16.34 -3.17 5.20
CA ALA A 136 -15.37 -4.18 5.64
C ALA A 136 -16.01 -5.54 5.97
N ASP A 137 -17.27 -5.54 6.41
CA ASP A 137 -18.09 -6.71 6.71
C ASP A 137 -18.59 -7.44 5.43
N TRP A 138 -18.49 -6.80 4.26
CA TRP A 138 -18.86 -7.41 2.97
C TRP A 138 -17.73 -8.31 2.44
N ALA A 139 -17.26 -9.25 3.26
CA ALA A 139 -16.10 -10.09 2.99
C ALA A 139 -16.19 -10.85 1.66
N VAL A 140 -17.39 -11.33 1.28
CA VAL A 140 -17.61 -12.03 0.01
C VAL A 140 -17.41 -11.10 -1.19
N MET A 141 -17.96 -9.88 -1.13
CA MET A 141 -17.83 -8.91 -2.20
C MET A 141 -16.38 -8.42 -2.31
N ARG A 142 -15.72 -8.16 -1.19
CA ARG A 142 -14.29 -7.78 -1.15
C ARG A 142 -13.38 -8.89 -1.66
N ALA A 143 -13.68 -10.16 -1.35
CA ALA A 143 -12.94 -11.30 -1.90
C ALA A 143 -13.09 -11.41 -3.42
N LEU A 144 -14.32 -11.24 -3.94
CA LEU A 144 -14.59 -11.22 -5.38
C LEU A 144 -13.87 -10.04 -6.06
N ALA A 145 -13.95 -8.85 -5.47
CA ALA A 145 -13.26 -7.65 -5.93
C ALA A 145 -11.75 -7.87 -6.03
N ASN A 146 -11.13 -8.43 -4.99
CA ASN A 146 -9.71 -8.76 -4.96
C ASN A 146 -9.33 -9.74 -6.07
N HIS A 147 -10.11 -10.80 -6.27
CA HIS A 147 -9.83 -11.80 -7.30
C HIS A 147 -9.91 -11.21 -8.71
N VAL A 148 -10.95 -10.42 -9.00
CA VAL A 148 -11.10 -9.76 -10.31
C VAL A 148 -10.00 -8.71 -10.53
N ALA A 149 -9.68 -7.92 -9.50
CA ALA A 149 -8.61 -6.94 -9.57
C ALA A 149 -7.23 -7.58 -9.76
N LEU A 150 -6.97 -8.75 -9.17
CA LEU A 150 -5.74 -9.51 -9.42
C LEU A 150 -5.61 -9.89 -10.89
N GLY A 151 -6.67 -10.43 -11.50
CA GLY A 151 -6.69 -10.73 -12.93
C GLY A 151 -6.44 -9.48 -13.78
N ALA A 152 -7.09 -8.37 -13.45
CA ALA A 152 -6.87 -7.09 -14.12
C ALA A 152 -5.42 -6.59 -13.98
N LEU A 153 -4.82 -6.68 -12.79
CA LEU A 153 -3.43 -6.31 -12.55
C LEU A 153 -2.46 -7.17 -13.37
N GLN A 154 -2.73 -8.47 -13.52
CA GLN A 154 -1.92 -9.36 -14.35
C GLN A 154 -1.98 -8.96 -15.83
N GLU A 155 -3.14 -8.58 -16.35
CA GLU A 155 -3.27 -8.10 -17.73
C GLU A 155 -2.61 -6.73 -17.93
N LEU A 156 -2.80 -5.80 -16.98
CA LEU A 156 -2.16 -4.49 -17.00
C LEU A 156 -0.63 -4.59 -16.89
N ALA A 157 -0.10 -5.57 -16.16
CA ALA A 157 1.33 -5.85 -16.09
C ALA A 157 1.93 -6.17 -17.46
N GLN A 158 1.24 -6.97 -18.28
CA GLN A 158 1.69 -7.32 -19.62
C GLN A 158 1.73 -6.09 -20.53
N LEU A 159 0.72 -5.22 -20.46
CA LEU A 159 0.70 -3.95 -21.17
C LEU A 159 1.82 -3.00 -20.70
N LEU A 160 2.04 -2.92 -19.38
CA LEU A 160 3.10 -2.13 -18.78
C LEU A 160 4.48 -2.52 -19.33
N ALA A 161 4.77 -3.82 -19.34
CA ALA A 161 6.03 -4.34 -19.85
C ALA A 161 6.17 -4.19 -21.38
N SER A 162 5.11 -4.42 -22.15
CA SER A 162 5.19 -4.41 -23.62
C SER A 162 5.19 -3.01 -24.24
N ARG A 163 4.54 -2.03 -23.60
CA ARG A 163 4.35 -0.69 -24.20
C ARG A 163 5.01 0.44 -23.43
N PHE A 164 5.13 0.32 -22.12
CA PHE A 164 5.54 1.41 -21.24
C PHE A 164 6.91 1.17 -20.60
N LEU A 165 7.64 0.14 -21.05
CA LEU A 165 9.02 -0.11 -20.67
C LEU A 165 10.01 0.63 -21.58
N ARG A 166 9.68 0.80 -22.87
CA ARG A 166 10.55 1.42 -23.88
C ARG A 166 9.78 2.41 -24.79
N PRO A 167 9.85 3.72 -24.53
CA PRO A 167 10.53 4.35 -23.39
C PRO A 167 9.84 4.04 -22.06
N LEU A 168 10.60 4.06 -20.98
CA LEU A 168 10.09 3.81 -19.64
C LEU A 168 9.18 4.96 -19.17
N ASP A 169 7.91 4.65 -18.87
CA ASP A 169 6.98 5.57 -18.22
C ASP A 169 7.08 5.44 -16.69
N VAL A 170 8.05 6.14 -16.11
CA VAL A 170 8.35 6.08 -14.66
C VAL A 170 7.10 6.31 -13.80
N PRO A 171 6.27 7.36 -14.01
CA PRO A 171 5.06 7.56 -13.22
C PRO A 171 4.09 6.38 -13.25
N LEU A 172 3.83 5.81 -14.43
CA LEU A 172 2.88 4.72 -14.59
C LEU A 172 3.38 3.43 -13.91
N TRP A 173 4.67 3.12 -14.05
CA TRP A 173 5.29 1.99 -13.37
C TRP A 173 5.26 2.12 -11.85
N LEU A 174 5.56 3.30 -11.32
CA LEU A 174 5.48 3.56 -9.88
C LEU A 174 4.04 3.46 -9.37
N GLN A 175 3.06 3.93 -10.13
CA GLN A 175 1.64 3.78 -9.78
C GLN A 175 1.23 2.32 -9.69
N TYR A 176 1.63 1.49 -10.68
CA TYR A 176 1.39 0.06 -10.67
C TYR A 176 2.03 -0.63 -9.44
N LEU A 177 3.32 -0.38 -9.21
CA LEU A 177 4.08 -1.05 -8.13
C LEU A 177 3.56 -0.64 -6.74
N ARG A 178 3.13 0.62 -6.56
CA ARG A 178 2.46 1.07 -5.34
C ARG A 178 1.13 0.36 -5.13
N LEU A 179 0.30 0.26 -6.18
CA LEU A 179 -0.96 -0.49 -6.10
C LEU A 179 -0.73 -1.97 -5.78
N ALA A 180 0.26 -2.61 -6.40
CA ALA A 180 0.61 -4.00 -6.10
C ALA A 180 1.06 -4.17 -4.65
N SER A 181 1.86 -3.23 -4.13
CA SER A 181 2.28 -3.21 -2.71
C SER A 181 1.08 -3.13 -1.78
N ASP A 182 0.16 -2.21 -2.06
CA ASP A 182 -1.02 -2.03 -1.21
C ASP A 182 -2.01 -3.18 -1.34
N PHE A 183 -2.17 -3.78 -2.52
CA PHE A 183 -2.95 -5.00 -2.71
C PHE A 183 -2.40 -6.15 -1.85
N LEU A 184 -1.09 -6.29 -1.77
CA LEU A 184 -0.43 -7.33 -0.95
C LEU A 184 -0.60 -7.07 0.55
N ALA A 185 -0.50 -5.81 0.97
CA ALA A 185 -0.53 -5.41 2.38
C ALA A 185 -1.94 -5.18 2.96
N GLN A 186 -2.99 -5.16 2.13
CA GLN A 186 -4.33 -4.81 2.58
C GLN A 186 -4.89 -5.79 3.65
N PRO A 187 -5.70 -5.32 4.62
CA PRO A 187 -6.23 -6.15 5.69
C PRO A 187 -7.06 -7.35 5.23
N SER A 188 -7.81 -7.22 4.13
CA SER A 188 -8.70 -8.29 3.64
C SER A 188 -7.96 -9.52 3.11
N LEU A 189 -6.66 -9.40 2.83
CA LEU A 189 -5.82 -10.50 2.35
C LEU A 189 -4.84 -11.00 3.42
N GLN A 190 -4.77 -10.38 4.61
CA GLN A 190 -3.94 -10.88 5.70
C GLN A 190 -4.60 -12.09 6.37
N LEU A 191 -4.35 -13.27 5.80
CA LEU A 191 -4.98 -14.55 6.17
C LEU A 191 -4.81 -14.91 7.65
N GLU A 192 -3.74 -14.45 8.27
CA GLU A 192 -3.40 -14.60 9.69
C GLU A 192 -4.39 -13.90 10.64
N HIS A 193 -5.11 -12.88 10.17
CA HIS A 193 -6.08 -12.12 10.95
C HIS A 193 -7.51 -12.58 10.72
N LEU A 194 -7.73 -13.49 9.75
CA LEU A 194 -9.03 -14.06 9.45
C LEU A 194 -9.32 -15.25 10.36
N SER A 195 -10.60 -15.50 10.63
CA SER A 195 -11.00 -16.74 11.32
C SER A 195 -10.63 -17.97 10.47
N PRO A 196 -10.41 -19.14 11.10
CA PRO A 196 -10.04 -20.36 10.38
C PRO A 196 -11.01 -20.72 9.25
N THR A 197 -12.31 -20.48 9.45
CA THR A 197 -13.36 -20.75 8.46
C THR A 197 -13.35 -19.77 7.29
N GLN A 198 -13.16 -18.47 7.55
CA GLN A 198 -13.02 -17.46 6.51
C GLN A 198 -11.77 -17.72 5.66
N ARG A 199 -10.63 -18.00 6.31
CA ARG A 199 -9.39 -18.34 5.63
C ARG A 199 -9.55 -19.56 4.73
N ALA A 200 -10.10 -20.66 5.25
CA ALA A 200 -10.31 -21.88 4.47
C ALA A 200 -11.16 -21.62 3.22
N ARG A 201 -12.30 -20.91 3.36
CA ARG A 201 -13.18 -20.58 2.22
C ARG A 201 -12.51 -19.69 1.19
N LEU A 202 -11.71 -18.71 1.62
CA LEU A 202 -11.01 -17.80 0.72
C LEU A 202 -9.95 -18.55 -0.09
N THR A 203 -9.11 -19.33 0.59
CA THR A 203 -8.02 -20.09 -0.04
C THR A 203 -8.53 -21.24 -0.91
N GLU A 204 -9.59 -21.95 -0.50
CA GLU A 204 -10.21 -23.01 -1.31
C GLU A 204 -10.76 -22.45 -2.63
N ARG A 205 -11.34 -21.25 -2.59
CA ARG A 205 -11.99 -20.66 -3.77
C ARG A 205 -11.04 -19.93 -4.71
N TYR A 206 -10.04 -19.23 -4.16
CA TYR A 206 -9.19 -18.31 -4.93
C TYR A 206 -7.69 -18.54 -4.76
N GLY A 207 -7.28 -19.49 -3.92
CA GLY A 207 -5.88 -19.66 -3.52
C GLY A 207 -5.37 -18.51 -2.63
N ASP A 208 -4.06 -18.48 -2.40
CA ASP A 208 -3.42 -17.32 -1.78
C ASP A 208 -3.10 -16.28 -2.86
N MET A 209 -4.00 -15.30 -3.00
CA MET A 209 -3.86 -14.19 -3.95
C MET A 209 -2.60 -13.36 -3.72
N ARG A 210 -2.02 -13.38 -2.50
CA ARG A 210 -0.78 -12.65 -2.20
C ARG A 210 0.42 -13.27 -2.91
N LEU A 211 0.51 -14.59 -2.96
CA LEU A 211 1.58 -15.26 -3.71
C LEU A 211 1.48 -14.93 -5.21
N LEU A 212 0.28 -15.03 -5.78
CA LEU A 212 0.05 -14.73 -7.21
C LEU A 212 0.43 -13.28 -7.57
N ALA A 213 0.02 -12.31 -6.76
CA ALA A 213 0.38 -10.90 -6.97
C ALA A 213 1.88 -10.65 -6.78
N GLY A 214 2.49 -11.27 -5.76
CA GLY A 214 3.92 -11.12 -5.48
C GLY A 214 4.80 -11.67 -6.59
N PHE A 215 4.49 -12.85 -7.11
CA PHE A 215 5.21 -13.42 -8.25
C PHE A 215 5.02 -12.60 -9.54
N GLN A 216 3.87 -11.96 -9.73
CA GLN A 216 3.67 -11.01 -10.83
C GLN A 216 4.60 -9.78 -10.70
N VAL A 217 4.77 -9.24 -9.49
CA VAL A 217 5.72 -8.14 -9.24
C VAL A 217 7.15 -8.58 -9.51
N LEU A 218 7.54 -9.78 -9.08
CA LEU A 218 8.87 -10.35 -9.34
C LEU A 218 9.15 -10.50 -10.83
N ALA A 219 8.19 -11.01 -11.60
CA ALA A 219 8.32 -11.15 -13.05
C ALA A 219 8.49 -9.79 -13.75
N LEU A 220 7.73 -8.77 -13.33
CA LEU A 220 7.88 -7.41 -13.85
C LEU A 220 9.20 -6.77 -13.44
N TRP A 221 9.65 -7.01 -12.20
CA TRP A 221 10.92 -6.52 -11.70
C TRP A 221 12.07 -7.01 -12.57
N GLY A 222 12.12 -8.31 -12.88
CA GLY A 222 13.14 -8.87 -13.77
C GLY A 222 13.23 -8.12 -15.09
N ARG A 223 12.08 -7.86 -15.74
CA ARG A 223 12.03 -7.08 -17.00
C ARG A 223 12.52 -5.65 -16.82
N LEU A 224 12.03 -4.95 -15.80
CA LEU A 224 12.42 -3.57 -15.51
C LEU A 224 13.93 -3.45 -15.23
N TRP A 225 14.48 -4.43 -14.51
CA TRP A 225 15.86 -4.41 -14.04
C TRP A 225 16.87 -4.86 -15.10
N GLU A 226 16.57 -5.91 -15.85
CA GLU A 226 17.43 -6.44 -16.92
C GLU A 226 17.52 -5.48 -18.12
N GLU A 227 16.40 -4.87 -18.51
CA GLU A 227 16.33 -4.10 -19.76
C GLU A 227 16.80 -2.65 -19.63
N GLU A 228 16.48 -1.98 -18.53
CA GLU A 228 16.84 -0.57 -18.28
C GLU A 228 17.98 -0.43 -17.25
N GLY A 229 18.50 -1.55 -16.76
CA GLY A 229 19.62 -1.58 -15.82
C GLY A 229 19.32 -0.91 -14.47
N GLY A 230 18.05 -0.74 -14.10
CA GLY A 230 17.64 -0.12 -12.84
C GLY A 230 18.08 1.34 -12.71
N ARG A 231 17.26 2.28 -13.19
CA ARG A 231 17.60 3.71 -13.11
C ARG A 231 17.69 4.18 -11.65
N CYS A 232 18.74 4.94 -11.30
CA CYS A 232 18.95 5.46 -9.95
C CYS A 232 17.81 6.38 -9.46
N GLU A 233 17.00 6.92 -10.37
CA GLU A 233 15.83 7.75 -10.06
C GLU A 233 14.66 6.93 -9.48
N LEU A 234 14.54 5.66 -9.87
CA LEU A 234 13.50 4.77 -9.37
C LEU A 234 13.79 4.28 -7.95
N VAL A 235 15.08 4.16 -7.59
CA VAL A 235 15.54 3.51 -6.36
C VAL A 235 14.80 4.01 -5.13
N SER A 236 14.77 5.32 -4.87
CA SER A 236 14.08 5.89 -3.70
C SER A 236 12.58 5.57 -3.70
N SER A 237 11.93 5.59 -4.87
CA SER A 237 10.49 5.34 -4.96
C SER A 237 10.11 3.87 -4.80
N LEU A 238 11.06 2.94 -4.92
CA LEU A 238 10.83 1.49 -4.90
C LEU A 238 11.11 0.83 -3.54
N VAL A 239 11.94 1.45 -2.69
CA VAL A 239 12.25 0.90 -1.37
C VAL A 239 10.99 0.76 -0.51
N GLY A 240 10.17 1.82 -0.39
CA GLY A 240 8.94 1.77 0.41
C GLY A 240 7.96 0.66 0.00
N PRO A 241 7.58 0.56 -1.29
CA PRO A 241 6.78 -0.56 -1.79
C PRO A 241 7.34 -1.94 -1.46
N LEU A 242 8.66 -2.17 -1.62
CA LEU A 242 9.29 -3.45 -1.32
C LEU A 242 9.29 -3.75 0.19
N VAL A 243 9.59 -2.75 1.02
CA VAL A 243 9.55 -2.87 2.48
C VAL A 243 8.15 -3.28 2.93
N ARG A 244 7.10 -2.64 2.40
CA ARG A 244 5.70 -3.03 2.64
C ARG A 244 5.39 -4.47 2.21
N MET A 245 5.85 -4.89 1.03
CA MET A 245 5.62 -6.25 0.54
C MET A 245 6.30 -7.31 1.42
N THR A 246 7.46 -7.01 2.01
CA THR A 246 8.13 -7.94 2.94
C THR A 246 7.41 -8.09 4.28
N LEU A 247 6.54 -7.14 4.68
CA LEU A 247 5.80 -7.25 5.94
C LEU A 247 4.72 -8.32 5.90
N VAL A 248 4.16 -8.59 4.73
CA VAL A 248 3.14 -9.63 4.52
C VAL A 248 3.63 -10.93 5.14
N ARG A 249 2.81 -11.55 6.00
CA ARG A 249 3.18 -12.75 6.78
C ARG A 249 3.06 -14.02 5.94
N GLU A 250 3.80 -14.04 4.85
CA GLU A 250 3.88 -15.16 3.92
C GLU A 250 5.35 -15.46 3.61
N ALA A 251 5.83 -16.62 4.07
CA ALA A 251 7.26 -16.93 4.13
C ALA A 251 7.88 -17.09 2.75
N GLU A 252 7.15 -17.68 1.80
CA GLU A 252 7.61 -17.86 0.43
C GLU A 252 7.75 -16.51 -0.28
N LEU A 253 6.72 -15.66 -0.19
CA LEU A 253 6.74 -14.30 -0.73
C LEU A 253 7.93 -13.51 -0.19
N ARG A 254 8.07 -13.48 1.13
CA ARG A 254 9.17 -12.83 1.85
C ARG A 254 10.54 -13.22 1.31
N ARG A 255 10.81 -14.53 1.17
CA ARG A 255 12.09 -15.04 0.61
C ARG A 255 12.28 -14.62 -0.83
N ALA A 256 11.23 -14.64 -1.64
CA ALA A 256 11.30 -14.30 -3.05
C ALA A 256 11.56 -12.79 -3.29
N MET A 257 11.11 -11.91 -2.38
CA MET A 257 11.37 -10.46 -2.48
C MET A 257 12.78 -10.04 -2.03
N LEU A 258 13.48 -10.89 -1.26
CA LEU A 258 14.80 -10.55 -0.71
C LEU A 258 15.84 -10.13 -1.76
N PRO A 259 16.00 -10.83 -2.90
CA PRO A 259 16.98 -10.46 -3.91
C PRO A 259 16.76 -9.07 -4.50
N LEU A 260 15.54 -8.53 -4.47
CA LEU A 260 15.22 -7.23 -5.08
C LEU A 260 15.86 -6.07 -4.30
N PHE A 261 16.12 -6.25 -3.00
CA PHE A 261 16.90 -5.29 -2.23
C PHE A 261 18.37 -5.26 -2.66
N TYR A 262 18.92 -6.40 -3.06
CA TYR A 262 20.29 -6.45 -3.57
C TYR A 262 20.41 -5.63 -4.85
N ASP A 263 19.48 -5.81 -5.78
CA ASP A 263 19.38 -5.02 -7.00
C ASP A 263 19.40 -3.51 -6.68
N LEU A 264 18.46 -3.04 -5.85
CA LEU A 264 18.40 -1.62 -5.49
C LEU A 264 19.71 -1.08 -4.88
N MET A 265 20.33 -1.87 -4.01
CA MET A 265 21.55 -1.48 -3.30
C MET A 265 22.78 -1.49 -4.19
N ASP A 266 22.85 -2.40 -5.17
CA ASP A 266 23.91 -2.42 -6.18
C ASP A 266 23.91 -1.11 -7.00
N LYS A 267 22.73 -0.51 -7.23
CA LYS A 267 22.63 0.77 -7.97
C LYS A 267 22.92 2.00 -7.14
N ASP A 268 22.25 2.19 -6.00
CA ASP A 268 22.37 3.43 -5.23
C ASP A 268 22.20 3.19 -3.72
N LEU A 269 23.19 2.52 -3.13
CA LEU A 269 23.21 2.18 -1.71
C LEU A 269 22.92 3.36 -0.76
N PRO A 270 23.51 4.57 -0.93
CA PRO A 270 23.20 5.70 -0.03
C PRO A 270 21.73 6.12 -0.06
N LYS A 271 21.09 6.13 -1.24
CA LYS A 271 19.66 6.44 -1.34
C LYS A 271 18.81 5.34 -0.73
N VAL A 272 19.14 4.07 -1.01
CA VAL A 272 18.44 2.94 -0.40
C VAL A 272 18.54 3.00 1.12
N GLU A 273 19.73 3.31 1.65
CA GLU A 273 19.95 3.43 3.08
C GLU A 273 19.06 4.49 3.73
N SER A 274 19.00 5.70 3.15
CA SER A 274 18.17 6.78 3.72
C SER A 274 16.68 6.49 3.63
N GLU A 275 16.22 5.97 2.50
CA GLU A 275 14.81 5.65 2.32
C GLU A 275 14.38 4.45 3.18
N LEU A 276 15.19 3.40 3.21
CA LEU A 276 14.95 2.24 4.09
C LEU A 276 14.89 2.69 5.55
N MET A 277 15.68 3.70 5.91
CA MET A 277 15.65 4.34 7.23
C MET A 277 14.28 4.93 7.57
N GLU A 278 13.76 5.76 6.67
CA GLU A 278 12.48 6.45 6.83
C GLU A 278 11.32 5.45 6.88
N GLN A 279 11.31 4.49 5.95
CA GLN A 279 10.28 3.45 5.90
C GLN A 279 10.27 2.59 7.17
N LEU A 280 11.44 2.24 7.70
CA LEU A 280 11.51 1.43 8.92
C LEU A 280 11.07 2.20 10.17
N ASP A 281 11.28 3.51 10.23
CA ASP A 281 10.76 4.35 11.32
C ASP A 281 9.23 4.42 11.32
N GLU A 282 8.63 4.57 10.14
CA GLU A 282 7.17 4.48 9.99
C GLU A 282 6.62 3.14 10.49
N LEU A 283 7.32 2.04 10.20
CA LEU A 283 6.90 0.70 10.65
C LEU A 283 7.03 0.50 12.15
N VAL A 284 8.12 1.01 12.73
CA VAL A 284 8.34 0.97 14.18
C VAL A 284 7.26 1.77 14.91
N THR A 285 6.95 2.97 14.43
CA THR A 285 5.90 3.82 15.02
C THR A 285 4.50 3.22 14.86
N ALA A 286 4.24 2.51 13.77
CA ALA A 286 3.00 1.78 13.54
C ALA A 286 2.89 0.44 14.32
N GLY A 287 3.99 -0.05 14.92
CA GLY A 287 4.02 -1.34 15.62
C GLY A 287 3.95 -2.56 14.68
N SER A 288 4.37 -2.38 13.42
CA SER A 288 4.24 -3.39 12.37
C SER A 288 5.39 -4.41 12.36
N GLY A 289 5.06 -5.70 12.21
CA GLY A 289 5.97 -6.80 11.90
C GLY A 289 6.14 -7.85 13.01
N ASP A 290 6.85 -8.94 12.68
CA ASP A 290 6.94 -10.15 13.51
C ASP A 290 8.36 -10.72 13.62
N GLU A 291 8.55 -11.74 14.46
CA GLU A 291 9.85 -12.40 14.67
C GLU A 291 10.46 -12.95 13.38
N GLN A 292 9.64 -13.46 12.46
CA GLN A 292 10.12 -13.96 11.16
C GLN A 292 10.62 -12.81 10.28
N TYR A 293 9.99 -11.63 10.34
CA TYR A 293 10.42 -10.43 9.65
C TYR A 293 11.77 -9.95 10.19
N GLN A 294 11.98 -10.03 11.50
CA GLN A 294 13.29 -9.75 12.12
C GLN A 294 14.39 -10.67 11.58
N GLN A 295 14.11 -11.98 11.47
CA GLN A 295 15.02 -12.95 10.88
C GLN A 295 15.28 -12.65 9.41
N LEU A 296 14.25 -12.22 8.66
CA LEU A 296 14.38 -11.84 7.26
C LEU A 296 15.33 -10.65 7.06
N PHE A 297 15.22 -9.62 7.89
CA PHE A 297 16.18 -8.51 7.87
C PHE A 297 17.59 -8.97 8.26
N THR A 298 17.70 -9.99 9.10
CA THR A 298 18.98 -10.61 9.44
C THR A 298 19.58 -11.27 8.19
N SER A 299 18.75 -11.90 7.36
CA SER A 299 19.16 -12.46 6.07
C SER A 299 19.58 -11.36 5.08
N ILE A 300 18.81 -10.26 4.95
CA ILE A 300 19.21 -9.08 4.14
C ILE A 300 20.60 -8.60 4.56
N ARG A 301 20.80 -8.42 5.87
CA ARG A 301 22.09 -8.03 6.45
C ARG A 301 23.22 -8.98 6.05
N MET A 302 23.00 -10.29 6.14
CA MET A 302 24.03 -11.27 5.78
C MET A 302 24.38 -11.23 4.29
N ILE A 303 23.36 -11.09 3.42
CA ILE A 303 23.55 -10.92 1.97
C ILE A 303 24.40 -9.67 1.71
N LEU A 304 24.10 -8.55 2.40
CA LEU A 304 24.85 -7.31 2.28
C LEU A 304 26.31 -7.44 2.72
N LEU A 305 26.55 -8.17 3.81
CA LEU A 305 27.91 -8.44 4.30
C LEU A 305 28.72 -9.26 3.29
N SER A 306 28.09 -10.22 2.62
CA SER A 306 28.75 -11.12 1.67
C SER A 306 28.93 -10.54 0.27
N ALA A 307 28.01 -9.71 -0.21
CA ALA A 307 27.97 -9.33 -1.62
C ALA A 307 28.81 -8.07 -1.95
N LEU A 308 29.20 -7.27 -0.95
CA LEU A 308 29.86 -5.98 -1.19
C LEU A 308 31.35 -6.01 -0.82
N SER A 309 32.21 -5.95 -1.85
CA SER A 309 33.68 -6.05 -1.75
C SER A 309 34.41 -4.77 -1.27
N LEU A 310 33.71 -3.65 -1.03
CA LEU A 310 34.32 -2.32 -0.82
C LEU A 310 34.11 -1.73 0.58
N ARG A 311 35.13 -1.05 1.12
CA ARG A 311 35.10 -0.33 2.41
C ARG A 311 33.93 0.66 2.58
N LYS A 312 33.34 1.17 1.49
CA LYS A 312 32.13 2.03 1.48
C LYS A 312 30.87 1.26 1.88
N ALA A 313 30.76 -0.01 1.50
CA ALA A 313 29.67 -0.88 1.92
C ALA A 313 29.67 -1.12 3.44
N ARG A 314 30.83 -1.15 4.09
CA ARG A 314 30.93 -1.29 5.56
C ARG A 314 30.39 -0.10 6.36
N ARG A 315 30.18 1.07 5.73
CA ARG A 315 29.59 2.25 6.40
C ARG A 315 28.07 2.26 6.23
N ALA A 316 27.59 1.97 5.02
CA ALA A 316 26.17 1.77 4.75
C ALA A 316 25.59 0.53 5.47
N LEU A 317 26.36 -0.56 5.53
CA LEU A 317 26.02 -1.69 6.39
C LEU A 317 25.96 -1.30 7.85
N ARG A 318 26.80 -0.38 8.33
CA ARG A 318 26.74 0.07 9.73
C ARG A 318 25.41 0.75 10.01
N CYS A 319 24.89 1.58 9.12
CA CYS A 319 23.58 2.21 9.25
C CYS A 319 22.40 1.22 9.14
N ILE A 320 22.47 0.25 8.22
CA ILE A 320 21.44 -0.80 8.05
C ILE A 320 21.48 -1.80 9.23
N LEU A 321 22.66 -2.22 9.68
CA LEU A 321 22.90 -2.98 10.93
C LEU A 321 22.39 -2.22 12.14
N SER A 322 22.51 -0.90 12.07
CA SER A 322 22.11 -0.03 13.13
C SER A 322 20.57 -0.02 13.25
N LEU A 323 19.88 0.25 12.15
CA LEU A 323 18.42 0.18 12.14
C LEU A 323 17.91 -1.20 12.51
N HIS A 324 18.58 -2.24 12.04
CA HIS A 324 18.24 -3.62 12.31
C HIS A 324 18.18 -3.96 13.81
N TYR A 325 19.15 -3.54 14.64
CA TYR A 325 19.10 -3.79 16.09
C TYR A 325 17.95 -3.02 16.78
N SER A 326 17.73 -1.78 16.36
CA SER A 326 16.73 -0.86 16.90
C SER A 326 15.29 -1.22 16.54
N ILE A 327 15.07 -1.68 15.31
CA ILE A 327 13.79 -2.14 14.79
C ILE A 327 13.43 -3.48 15.39
N ILE A 328 14.37 -4.43 15.49
CA ILE A 328 14.14 -5.73 16.14
C ILE A 328 13.75 -5.55 17.61
N ASN A 329 14.42 -4.67 18.35
CA ASN A 329 14.12 -4.44 19.76
C ASN A 329 12.75 -3.74 19.98
N THR A 330 12.25 -3.04 18.95
CA THR A 330 10.95 -2.37 18.99
C THR A 330 9.82 -3.23 18.40
N LEU A 331 10.08 -4.04 17.37
CA LEU A 331 9.17 -5.06 16.81
C LEU A 331 8.95 -6.24 17.75
N CYS A 332 9.91 -6.58 18.62
CA CYS A 332 9.70 -7.55 19.72
C CYS A 332 8.57 -7.14 20.68
N ARG A 333 7.86 -6.03 20.42
CA ARG A 333 6.76 -5.50 21.21
C ARG A 333 5.39 -5.48 20.53
N SER A 334 5.17 -6.27 19.47
CA SER A 334 3.81 -6.72 19.15
C SER A 334 3.17 -7.59 20.26
N VAL A 335 3.90 -7.81 21.37
CA VAL A 335 3.44 -8.48 22.61
C VAL A 335 3.04 -7.47 23.72
N MET A 336 3.06 -6.14 23.49
CA MET A 336 2.99 -5.14 24.56
C MET A 336 1.70 -4.30 24.59
N GLU A 337 0.57 -4.88 24.22
CA GLU A 337 -0.73 -4.35 24.64
C GLU A 337 -0.93 -4.71 26.12
N GLY A 338 -0.87 -3.70 27.00
CA GLY A 338 -1.07 -3.90 28.45
C GLY A 338 -0.20 -2.99 29.33
N ALA A 339 -0.68 -2.72 30.54
CA ALA A 339 0.04 -1.92 31.53
C ALA A 339 1.33 -2.61 32.04
N GLU A 340 1.36 -3.94 32.04
CA GLU A 340 2.46 -4.78 32.54
C GLU A 340 3.77 -4.65 31.73
N ASN A 341 3.66 -4.06 30.55
CA ASN A 341 4.72 -4.03 29.55
C ASN A 341 5.33 -2.63 29.34
N ARG A 342 5.02 -1.68 30.24
CA ARG A 342 5.48 -0.28 30.20
C ARG A 342 6.98 -0.12 30.44
N ASP A 343 7.57 -0.83 31.39
CA ASP A 343 8.99 -0.65 31.75
C ASP A 343 9.93 -1.17 30.65
N LYS A 344 9.59 -2.33 30.11
CA LYS A 344 10.25 -2.86 28.91
C LYS A 344 10.12 -1.88 27.75
N ARG A 345 8.99 -1.15 27.63
CA ARG A 345 8.78 -0.10 26.63
C ARG A 345 9.73 1.08 26.79
N MET A 346 9.85 1.61 28.00
CA MET A 346 10.79 2.69 28.31
C MET A 346 12.25 2.26 28.07
N SER A 347 12.63 1.07 28.55
CA SER A 347 13.99 0.55 28.45
C SER A 347 14.49 0.46 27.00
N CYS A 348 13.76 -0.18 26.08
CA CYS A 348 14.26 -0.20 24.69
C CYS A 348 14.13 1.15 23.97
N THR A 349 13.24 2.06 24.37
CA THR A 349 13.23 3.42 23.82
C THR A 349 14.48 4.19 24.25
N VAL A 350 14.97 4.01 25.48
CA VAL A 350 16.25 4.57 25.93
C VAL A 350 17.43 3.96 25.15
N ASN A 351 17.44 2.65 24.91
CA ASN A 351 18.48 2.00 24.10
C ASN A 351 18.51 2.56 22.67
N LEU A 352 17.33 2.79 22.09
CA LEU A 352 17.17 3.39 20.77
C LEU A 352 17.70 4.83 20.71
N LEU A 353 17.44 5.62 21.76
CA LEU A 353 17.95 6.99 21.87
C LEU A 353 19.46 7.04 21.99
N ARG A 354 20.04 6.21 22.86
CA ARG A 354 21.50 6.10 23.00
C ARG A 354 22.15 5.84 21.65
N PHE A 355 21.54 4.97 20.89
CA PHE A 355 22.01 4.57 19.60
C PHE A 355 21.91 5.64 18.51
N TYR A 356 20.76 6.32 18.38
CA TYR A 356 20.64 7.43 17.43
C TYR A 356 21.65 8.55 17.73
N ARG A 357 21.99 8.75 19.02
CA ARG A 357 22.98 9.73 19.47
C ARG A 357 24.43 9.29 19.21
N GLU A 358 24.79 8.06 19.57
CA GLU A 358 26.18 7.58 19.57
C GLU A 358 26.62 7.05 18.19
N GLU A 359 25.73 6.38 17.44
CA GLU A 359 26.12 5.63 16.24
C GLU A 359 25.67 6.27 14.92
N VAL A 360 24.49 6.92 14.90
CA VAL A 360 23.86 7.39 13.66
C VAL A 360 24.08 8.88 13.41
N GLY A 361 24.08 9.70 14.47
CA GLY A 361 24.27 11.15 14.35
C GLY A 361 23.11 11.90 13.67
N ARG A 362 21.93 11.28 13.51
CA ARG A 362 20.72 11.94 12.97
C ARG A 362 19.91 12.56 14.10
N GLN A 363 20.10 13.87 14.31
CA GLN A 363 19.47 14.61 15.41
C GLN A 363 17.94 14.60 15.35
N GLU A 364 17.34 14.69 14.16
CA GLU A 364 15.88 14.75 14.00
C GLU A 364 15.17 13.50 14.56
N MET A 365 15.69 12.31 14.23
CA MET A 365 15.15 11.03 14.71
C MET A 365 15.34 10.91 16.23
N PHE A 366 16.51 11.30 16.73
CA PHE A 366 16.77 11.34 18.16
C PHE A 366 15.73 12.21 18.89
N VAL A 367 15.44 13.41 18.39
CA VAL A 367 14.46 14.32 18.98
C VAL A 367 13.04 13.70 18.97
N ARG A 368 12.62 13.06 17.87
CA ARG A 368 11.31 12.38 17.80
C ARG A 368 11.18 11.29 18.87
N TYR A 369 12.21 10.46 19.05
CA TYR A 369 12.19 9.41 20.08
C TYR A 369 12.32 9.97 21.51
N VAL A 370 12.92 11.14 21.71
CA VAL A 370 12.96 11.83 23.02
C VAL A 370 11.55 12.21 23.44
N HIS A 371 10.78 12.82 22.53
CA HIS A 371 9.37 13.13 22.78
C HIS A 371 8.54 11.87 22.96
N LYS A 372 8.82 10.79 22.20
CA LYS A 372 8.13 9.52 22.39
C LYS A 372 8.39 8.89 23.77
N LEU A 373 9.61 9.01 24.28
CA LEU A 373 9.94 8.59 25.64
C LEU A 373 9.19 9.42 26.69
N CYS A 374 9.12 10.74 26.50
CA CYS A 374 8.33 11.63 27.36
C CYS A 374 6.84 11.23 27.39
N GLU A 375 6.24 10.94 26.23
CA GLU A 375 4.85 10.45 26.13
C GLU A 375 4.64 9.11 26.83
N LEU A 376 5.67 8.26 26.95
CA LEU A 376 5.59 7.01 27.69
C LEU A 376 5.65 7.23 29.21
N HIS A 377 6.43 8.23 29.67
CA HIS A 377 6.59 8.55 31.08
C HIS A 377 5.36 9.21 31.72
N VAL A 378 4.66 10.08 30.98
CA VAL A 378 3.52 10.84 31.53
C VAL A 378 2.37 9.92 32.02
N PRO A 379 1.87 8.92 31.26
CA PRO A 379 0.83 8.00 31.73
C PRO A 379 1.28 7.01 32.81
N ALA A 380 2.60 6.91 33.05
CA ALA A 380 3.18 6.13 34.14
C ALA A 380 3.44 6.99 35.39
N GLU A 381 3.09 8.28 35.37
CA GLU A 381 3.34 9.25 36.45
C GLU A 381 4.85 9.43 36.78
N HIS A 382 5.72 9.04 35.85
CA HIS A 382 7.18 9.22 35.92
C HIS A 382 7.56 10.64 35.45
N PHE A 383 7.04 11.66 36.13
CA PHE A 383 7.16 13.05 35.65
C PHE A 383 8.60 13.59 35.68
N ALA A 384 9.42 13.16 36.64
CA ALA A 384 10.82 13.56 36.70
C ALA A 384 11.59 13.02 35.48
N GLU A 385 11.37 11.76 35.12
CA GLU A 385 11.95 11.12 33.95
C GLU A 385 11.45 11.74 32.64
N ALA A 386 10.18 12.14 32.57
CA ALA A 386 9.63 12.90 31.44
C ALA A 386 10.39 14.22 31.21
N ALA A 387 10.66 14.96 32.29
CA ALA A 387 11.43 16.19 32.22
C ALA A 387 12.91 15.95 31.84
N ILE A 388 13.54 14.91 32.40
CA ILE A 388 14.91 14.51 32.04
C ILE A 388 14.99 14.10 30.56
N ALA A 389 13.97 13.41 30.04
CA ALA A 389 13.92 13.08 28.62
C ALA A 389 13.91 14.37 27.77
N LEU A 390 13.04 15.34 28.06
CA LEU A 390 13.01 16.62 27.33
C LEU A 390 14.32 17.40 27.40
N ARG A 391 15.07 17.28 28.50
CA ARG A 391 16.40 17.88 28.62
C ARG A 391 17.35 17.39 27.53
N LEU A 392 17.26 16.12 27.13
CA LEU A 392 18.08 15.57 26.05
C LEU A 392 17.87 16.31 24.72
N HIS A 393 16.68 16.84 24.48
CA HIS A 393 16.41 17.69 23.31
C HIS A 393 16.91 19.12 23.52
N ALA A 394 16.66 19.71 24.70
CA ALA A 394 17.12 21.06 25.00
C ALA A 394 18.65 21.21 24.97
N ASP A 395 19.39 20.17 25.33
CA ASP A 395 20.86 20.12 25.28
C ASP A 395 21.41 20.19 23.85
N LEU A 396 20.59 19.90 22.83
CA LEU A 396 20.97 20.00 21.40
C LEU A 396 20.76 21.41 20.82
N LEU A 397 19.97 22.25 21.48
CA LEU A 397 19.61 23.59 20.98
C LEU A 397 20.54 24.66 21.56
N PRO A 398 21.04 25.62 20.77
CA PRO A 398 21.78 26.76 21.30
C PRO A 398 20.85 27.79 21.96
N TRP A 399 21.42 28.67 22.79
CA TRP A 399 20.70 29.84 23.33
C TRP A 399 20.92 31.02 22.37
N GLU A 400 20.12 31.09 21.31
CA GLU A 400 20.20 32.13 20.28
C GLU A 400 18.85 32.85 20.10
N GLU A 401 18.88 34.11 19.66
CA GLU A 401 17.68 34.86 19.29
C GLU A 401 17.07 34.25 18.02
N GLY A 402 15.86 33.70 18.14
CA GLY A 402 15.17 33.05 17.01
C GLY A 402 14.21 31.95 17.46
N GLU A 403 13.76 31.14 16.50
CA GLU A 403 12.83 30.02 16.76
C GLU A 403 13.46 28.96 17.67
N GLN A 404 14.76 28.68 17.52
CA GLN A 404 15.46 27.67 18.33
C GLN A 404 15.58 28.05 19.81
N GLY A 405 15.86 29.34 20.11
CA GLY A 405 15.89 29.84 21.49
C GLY A 405 14.51 29.80 22.16
N ARG A 406 13.45 30.19 21.43
CA ARG A 406 12.06 30.10 21.91
C ARG A 406 11.63 28.65 22.15
N LEU A 407 11.99 27.74 21.26
CA LEU A 407 11.74 26.30 21.45
C LEU A 407 12.46 25.78 22.69
N LYS A 408 13.72 26.19 22.91
CA LYS A 408 14.47 25.80 24.10
C LYS A 408 13.79 26.32 25.37
N GLU A 409 13.36 27.58 25.41
CA GLU A 409 12.59 28.15 26.52
C GLU A 409 11.31 27.35 26.78
N GLN A 410 10.53 27.05 25.74
CA GLN A 410 9.30 26.24 25.86
C GLN A 410 9.58 24.84 26.43
N LEU A 411 10.67 24.19 26.03
CA LEU A 411 11.08 22.90 26.60
C LEU A 411 11.38 23.03 28.09
N TYR A 412 12.08 24.07 28.53
CA TYR A 412 12.35 24.30 29.96
C TYR A 412 11.06 24.56 30.76
N LEU A 413 10.11 25.31 30.20
CA LEU A 413 8.79 25.52 30.83
C LEU A 413 8.03 24.19 30.99
N ASN A 414 8.06 23.33 29.96
CA ASN A 414 7.46 22.00 30.05
C ASN A 414 8.16 21.12 31.09
N MET A 415 9.50 21.18 31.19
CA MET A 415 10.26 20.48 32.22
C MET A 415 9.86 20.94 33.63
N LEU A 416 9.76 22.25 33.86
CA LEU A 416 9.33 22.80 35.15
C LEU A 416 7.92 22.33 35.52
N HIS A 417 7.00 22.32 34.56
CA HIS A 417 5.64 21.79 34.77
C HIS A 417 5.66 20.32 35.21
N TYR A 418 6.47 19.49 34.57
CA TYR A 418 6.60 18.09 34.95
C TYR A 418 7.28 17.89 36.31
N PHE A 419 8.34 18.64 36.63
CA PHE A 419 8.98 18.57 37.94
C PHE A 419 8.06 18.99 39.08
N ASP A 420 7.28 20.05 38.90
CA ASP A 420 6.28 20.50 39.86
C ASP A 420 5.21 19.42 40.09
N ARG A 421 4.70 18.84 39.00
CA ARG A 421 3.71 17.75 39.05
C ARG A 421 4.24 16.48 39.69
N GLY A 422 5.54 16.18 39.52
CA GLY A 422 6.23 15.04 40.14
C GLY A 422 6.65 15.26 41.58
N LYS A 423 6.47 16.47 42.15
CA LYS A 423 7.00 16.87 43.48
C LYS A 423 8.50 16.60 43.65
N ALA A 424 9.24 16.52 42.55
CA ALA A 424 10.67 16.29 42.56
C ALA A 424 11.37 17.63 42.78
N SER A 425 11.66 17.96 44.05
CA SER A 425 12.53 19.08 44.38
C SER A 425 13.96 18.76 43.94
N PHE A 426 14.54 19.59 43.06
CA PHE A 426 15.94 19.49 42.68
C PHE A 426 16.85 19.54 43.91
N SER A 427 17.67 18.51 44.13
CA SER A 427 18.92 18.68 44.89
C SER A 427 19.92 19.35 43.97
N ALA A 428 20.33 20.57 44.34
CA ALA A 428 21.27 21.42 43.63
C ALA A 428 22.64 20.77 43.38
#